data_AF-A0A4Q5HJJ5-F1
#
_entry.id   AF-A0A4Q5HJJ5-F1
#
_cell.length_a   1.000
_cell.length_b   1.000
_cell.length_c   1.000
_cell.angle_alpha   90.00
_cell.angle_beta   90.00
_cell.angle_gamma   90.00
#
_symmetry.space_group_name_H-M   'P 1'
#
loop_
_entity.id
_entity.type
_entity.pdbx_description
1 polymer ?
#
loop_
_entity_poly.entity_id
_entity_poly.type
_entity_poly.pdbx_seq_one_letter_code
_entity_poly.pdbx_strand_id
1 'polypeptide(L)'
;MARTIINNKQVFQSYVLTTAKYDFSPYEKRIMYRLIELAQKEIEGIKLKDNLRKIAPTNFGREITMPVSDILKDEQDKHYTIAKAAFRSLSEKHIEYEDDEVWSYTPIITAPEIKKNSGS
;
A
#
# COMPACT_ATOMS: atom_id res chain seq x y z
N MET A 1 -7.75 -19.20 33.92
CA MET A 1 -8.34 -18.88 32.61
C MET A 1 -7.29 -18.18 31.77
N ALA A 2 -6.94 -18.74 30.62
CA ALA A 2 -5.93 -18.16 29.74
C ALA A 2 -6.47 -16.84 29.16
N ARG A 3 -5.72 -15.75 29.35
CA ARG A 3 -6.00 -14.46 28.71
C ARG A 3 -5.65 -14.65 27.23
N THR A 4 -6.64 -14.72 26.36
CA THR A 4 -6.39 -14.70 24.91
C THR A 4 -5.86 -13.30 24.55
N ILE A 5 -4.55 -13.13 24.59
CA ILE A 5 -3.90 -11.99 23.95
C ILE A 5 -4.04 -12.26 22.46
N ILE A 6 -5.09 -11.74 21.84
CA ILE A 6 -5.25 -11.82 20.40
C ILE A 6 -4.18 -10.91 19.81
N ASN A 7 -3.03 -11.47 19.45
CA ASN A 7 -1.95 -10.80 18.73
C ASN A 7 -2.39 -10.55 17.27
N ASN A 8 -3.54 -9.88 17.09
CA ASN A 8 -4.23 -9.76 15.81
C ASN A 8 -3.80 -8.53 15.04
N LYS A 9 -2.50 -8.36 14.81
CA LYS A 9 -2.01 -7.30 13.93
C LYS A 9 -2.65 -7.35 12.54
N GLN A 10 -3.08 -8.55 12.09
CA GLN A 10 -3.80 -8.72 10.82
C GLN A 10 -5.23 -8.15 10.83
N VAL A 11 -5.95 -8.21 11.96
CA VAL A 11 -7.34 -7.70 12.04
C VAL A 11 -7.42 -6.18 12.11
N PHE A 12 -6.42 -5.50 12.68
CA PHE A 12 -6.38 -4.03 12.69
C PHE A 12 -6.18 -3.45 11.28
N GLN A 13 -5.34 -4.09 10.45
CA GLN A 13 -5.14 -3.68 9.05
C GLN A 13 -6.38 -3.91 8.18
N SER A 14 -7.14 -4.99 8.39
CA SER A 14 -8.36 -5.21 7.61
C SER A 14 -9.46 -4.22 7.98
N TYR A 15 -9.65 -3.92 9.27
CA TYR A 15 -10.80 -3.15 9.74
C TYR A 15 -10.79 -1.71 9.19
N VAL A 16 -9.69 -0.96 9.35
CA VAL A 16 -9.57 0.44 8.88
C VAL A 16 -9.79 0.57 7.37
N LEU A 17 -9.23 -0.36 6.59
CA LEU A 17 -9.39 -0.41 5.14
C LEU A 17 -10.79 -0.83 4.70
N THR A 18 -11.45 -1.75 5.43
CA THR A 18 -12.85 -2.12 5.15
C THR A 18 -13.85 -1.05 5.59
N THR A 19 -13.51 -0.23 6.59
CA THR A 19 -14.33 0.91 7.02
C THR A 19 -14.15 2.14 6.14
N ALA A 20 -13.05 2.23 5.38
CA ALA A 20 -12.85 3.30 4.42
C ALA A 20 -13.98 3.23 3.38
N LYS A 21 -14.86 4.23 3.38
CA LYS A 21 -16.13 4.30 2.60
C LYS A 21 -15.94 4.37 1.07
N TYR A 22 -14.76 4.04 0.56
CA TYR A 22 -14.39 4.26 -0.83
C TYR A 22 -14.66 3.03 -1.70
N ASP A 23 -15.24 3.27 -2.88
CA ASP A 23 -15.27 2.28 -3.95
C ASP A 23 -13.90 2.26 -4.65
N PHE A 24 -13.02 1.37 -4.17
CA PHE A 24 -11.69 1.20 -4.76
C PHE A 24 -11.78 0.47 -6.10
N SER A 25 -11.12 1.04 -7.11
CA SER A 25 -10.94 0.37 -8.39
C SER A 25 -10.14 -0.94 -8.22
N PRO A 26 -10.24 -1.89 -9.16
CA PRO A 26 -9.42 -3.11 -9.12
C PRO A 26 -7.92 -2.84 -8.98
N TYR A 27 -7.41 -1.77 -9.60
CA TYR A 27 -6.00 -1.39 -9.56
C TYR A 27 -5.57 -0.84 -8.21
N GLU A 28 -6.42 -0.03 -7.57
CA GLU A 28 -6.16 0.46 -6.23
C GLU A 28 -6.12 -0.69 -5.23
N LYS A 29 -7.05 -1.65 -5.35
CA LYS A 29 -7.04 -2.87 -4.53
C LYS A 29 -5.73 -3.64 -4.73
N ARG A 30 -5.26 -3.80 -5.98
CA ARG A 30 -3.97 -4.44 -6.27
C ARG A 30 -2.80 -3.70 -5.61
N ILE A 31 -2.74 -2.36 -5.71
CA ILE A 31 -1.72 -1.55 -5.02
C ILE A 31 -1.75 -1.81 -3.51
N MET A 32 -2.93 -1.70 -2.88
CA MET A 32 -3.07 -1.91 -1.44
C MET A 32 -2.65 -3.32 -1.01
N TYR A 33 -3.04 -4.36 -1.75
CA TYR A 33 -2.63 -5.73 -1.46
C TYR A 33 -1.11 -5.91 -1.55
N ARG A 34 -0.44 -5.26 -2.51
CA ARG A 34 1.02 -5.27 -2.61
C ARG A 34 1.70 -4.56 -1.45
N LEU A 35 1.16 -3.42 -1.00
CA LEU A 35 1.68 -2.73 0.18
C LEU A 35 1.57 -3.59 1.44
N ILE A 36 0.42 -4.26 1.64
CA ILE A 36 0.20 -5.17 2.77
C ILE A 36 1.16 -6.36 2.70
N GLU A 37 1.29 -7.00 1.53
CA GLU A 37 2.20 -8.14 1.33
C GLU A 37 3.65 -7.75 1.66
N LEU A 38 4.10 -6.58 1.22
CA LEU A 38 5.45 -6.08 1.49
C LEU A 38 5.67 -5.77 2.97
N ALA A 39 4.71 -5.13 3.62
CA ALA A 39 4.76 -4.85 5.06
C ALA A 39 4.79 -6.15 5.89
N GLN A 40 4.02 -7.17 5.50
CA GLN A 40 4.03 -8.47 6.17
C GLN A 40 5.40 -9.15 6.05
N LYS A 41 5.99 -9.18 4.84
CA LYS A 41 7.33 -9.72 4.62
C LYS A 41 8.40 -9.00 5.45
N GLU A 42 8.29 -7.66 5.58
CA GLU A 42 9.18 -6.87 6.44
C GLU A 42 9.04 -7.26 7.92
N ILE A 43 7.81 -7.43 8.42
CA ILE A 43 7.55 -7.88 9.81
C ILE A 43 8.11 -9.28 10.06
N GLU A 44 8.00 -10.18 9.08
CA GLU A 44 8.53 -11.55 9.15
C GLU A 44 10.06 -11.62 8.99
N GLY A 45 10.72 -10.50 8.69
CA GLY A 45 12.17 -10.46 8.45
C GLY A 45 12.59 -11.16 7.15
N ILE A 46 11.65 -11.42 6.24
CA ILE A 46 11.93 -12.04 4.95
C ILE A 46 12.62 -11.02 4.06
N LYS A 47 13.87 -11.30 3.68
CA LYS A 47 14.57 -10.51 2.67
C LYS A 47 13.85 -10.65 1.34
N LEU A 48 13.44 -9.53 0.75
CA LEU A 48 12.90 -9.49 -0.61
C LEU A 48 13.99 -10.02 -1.55
N LYS A 49 13.79 -11.23 -2.09
CA LYS A 49 14.78 -11.94 -2.91
C LYS A 49 15.11 -11.25 -4.24
N ASP A 50 14.32 -10.26 -4.62
CA ASP A 50 14.33 -9.69 -5.95
C ASP A 50 14.62 -8.18 -5.88
N ASN A 51 15.63 -7.73 -6.62
CA ASN A 51 16.12 -6.34 -6.60
C ASN A 51 15.06 -5.32 -7.07
N LEU A 52 13.94 -5.82 -7.59
CA LEU A 52 12.81 -5.04 -8.10
C LEU A 52 11.91 -4.47 -7.00
N ARG A 53 11.91 -5.06 -5.79
CA ARG A 53 11.08 -4.59 -4.68
C ARG A 53 11.94 -4.10 -3.53
N LYS A 54 11.72 -2.87 -3.08
CA LYS A 54 12.51 -2.24 -2.02
C LYS A 54 11.59 -1.51 -1.05
N ILE A 55 11.94 -1.58 0.23
CA ILE A 55 11.35 -0.79 1.30
C ILE A 55 12.50 0.01 1.91
N ALA A 56 12.44 1.33 1.82
CA ALA A 56 13.45 2.23 2.37
C ALA A 56 12.81 3.11 3.47
N PRO A 57 13.44 3.24 4.65
CA PRO A 57 12.99 4.19 5.65
C PRO A 57 13.21 5.62 5.16
N THR A 58 12.22 6.48 5.39
CA THR A 58 12.32 7.93 5.18
C THR A 58 11.96 8.65 6.47
N ASN A 59 12.28 9.95 6.56
CA ASN A 59 11.90 10.77 7.72
C ASN A 59 10.38 10.84 7.95
N PHE A 60 9.59 10.53 6.92
CA PHE A 60 8.13 10.63 6.90
C PHE A 60 7.45 9.28 6.70
N GLY A 61 8.16 8.16 6.90
CA GLY A 61 7.60 6.81 6.82
C GLY A 61 8.46 5.82 6.05
N ARG A 62 7.91 5.28 4.98
CA ARG A 62 8.55 4.27 4.12
C ARG A 62 8.34 4.62 2.66
N GLU A 63 9.42 4.56 1.89
CA GLU A 63 9.36 4.57 0.43
C GLU A 63 9.34 3.13 -0.07
N ILE A 64 8.34 2.80 -0.90
CA ILE A 64 8.16 1.47 -1.45
C ILE A 64 8.36 1.52 -2.97
N THR A 65 9.31 0.73 -3.45
CA THR A 65 9.54 0.52 -4.89
C THR A 65 9.04 -0.87 -5.26
N MET A 66 8.29 -0.98 -6.36
CA MET A 66 7.85 -2.24 -6.95
C MET A 66 7.72 -2.09 -8.47
N PRO A 67 7.82 -3.19 -9.26
CA PRO A 67 7.61 -3.13 -10.69
C PRO A 67 6.13 -2.85 -11.01
N VAL A 68 5.86 -2.12 -12.09
CA VAL A 68 4.47 -1.78 -12.46
C VAL A 68 3.63 -3.03 -12.81
N SER A 69 4.29 -4.12 -13.22
CA SER A 69 3.65 -5.42 -13.46
C SER A 69 3.00 -6.03 -12.20
N ASP A 70 3.40 -5.60 -10.99
CA ASP A 70 2.73 -6.02 -9.76
C ASP A 70 1.29 -5.48 -9.65
N ILE A 71 0.98 -4.43 -10.42
CA ILE A 71 -0.31 -3.73 -10.46
C ILE A 71 -1.08 -4.10 -11.73
N LEU A 72 -0.40 -4.13 -12.89
CA LEU A 72 -1.02 -4.26 -14.22
C LEU A 72 -1.03 -5.70 -14.76
N LYS A 73 -1.28 -6.68 -13.89
CA LYS A 73 -1.22 -8.11 -14.21
C LYS A 73 -1.98 -8.41 -15.52
N ASP A 74 -1.24 -8.74 -16.57
CA ASP A 74 -1.69 -9.13 -17.92
C ASP A 74 -2.20 -8.00 -18.85
N GLU A 75 -1.98 -6.73 -18.50
CA GLU A 75 -2.43 -5.58 -19.30
C GLU A 75 -1.30 -4.94 -20.11
N GLN A 76 -1.55 -4.66 -21.39
CA GLN A 76 -0.63 -3.89 -22.23
C GLN A 76 -0.84 -2.37 -22.06
N ASP A 77 -0.66 -1.86 -20.84
CA ASP A 77 -0.67 -0.41 -20.58
C ASP A 77 0.70 0.21 -20.90
N LYS A 78 1.00 0.33 -22.19
CA LYS A 78 2.31 0.79 -22.69
C LYS A 78 2.69 2.20 -22.23
N HIS A 79 1.72 3.00 -21.77
CA HIS A 79 1.94 4.38 -21.33
C HIS A 79 1.72 4.62 -19.84
N TYR A 80 1.51 3.55 -19.07
CA TYR A 80 1.25 3.58 -17.63
C TYR A 80 0.03 4.45 -17.27
N THR A 81 -0.94 4.58 -18.17
CA THR A 81 -2.12 5.44 -17.97
C THR A 81 -2.97 4.90 -16.84
N ILE A 82 -3.18 3.58 -16.80
CA ILE A 82 -3.95 2.89 -15.78
C ILE A 82 -3.22 3.00 -14.43
N ALA A 83 -1.92 2.71 -14.41
CA ALA A 83 -1.13 2.81 -13.19
C ALA A 83 -1.12 4.23 -12.62
N LYS A 84 -0.90 5.27 -13.46
CA LYS A 84 -0.97 6.67 -13.03
C LYS A 84 -2.34 7.06 -12.49
N ALA A 85 -3.40 6.63 -13.16
CA ALA A 85 -4.77 6.92 -12.70
C ALA A 85 -5.04 6.27 -11.33
N ALA A 86 -4.62 5.02 -11.14
CA ALA A 86 -4.76 4.31 -9.88
C ALA A 86 -3.96 4.97 -8.75
N PHE A 87 -2.68 5.30 -8.99
CA PHE A 87 -1.85 5.98 -8.00
C PHE A 87 -2.39 7.36 -7.64
N ARG A 88 -2.83 8.15 -8.64
CA ARG A 88 -3.43 9.46 -8.40
C ARG A 88 -4.69 9.33 -7.55
N SER A 89 -5.63 8.47 -7.95
CA SER A 89 -6.88 8.30 -7.22
C SER A 89 -6.65 7.79 -5.80
N LEU A 90 -5.69 6.88 -5.60
CA LEU A 90 -5.37 6.38 -4.27
C LEU A 90 -4.72 7.44 -3.37
N SER A 91 -3.91 8.34 -3.94
CA SER A 91 -3.31 9.45 -3.20
C SER A 91 -4.33 10.53 -2.78
N GLU A 92 -5.48 10.58 -3.45
CA GLU A 92 -6.58 11.48 -3.12
C GLU A 92 -7.52 10.86 -2.04
N LYS A 93 -7.39 9.55 -1.77
CA LYS A 93 -8.16 8.85 -0.72
C LYS A 93 -7.42 8.92 0.61
N HIS A 94 -8.18 9.24 1.66
CA HIS A 94 -7.63 9.51 2.99
C HIS A 94 -8.23 8.60 4.04
N ILE A 95 -7.41 8.27 5.04
CA ILE A 95 -7.85 7.63 6.26
C ILE A 95 -8.02 8.74 7.29
N GLU A 96 -9.24 8.85 7.79
CA GLU A 96 -9.60 9.71 8.90
C GLU A 96 -9.77 8.84 10.14
N TYR A 97 -9.13 9.24 11.23
CA TYR A 97 -9.22 8.60 12.53
C TYR A 97 -9.41 9.69 13.58
N GLU A 98 -10.36 9.48 14.48
CA GLU A 98 -10.66 10.38 15.57
C GLU A 98 -11.01 9.55 16.82
N ASP A 99 -10.35 9.87 17.93
CA ASP A 99 -10.72 9.42 19.27
C ASP A 99 -10.74 10.63 20.23
N ASP A 100 -10.93 10.37 21.53
CA ASP A 100 -11.03 11.42 22.55
C ASP A 100 -9.74 12.26 22.71
N GLU A 101 -8.59 11.79 22.21
CA GLU A 101 -7.28 12.43 22.38
C GLU A 101 -6.67 12.94 21.06
N VAL A 102 -6.92 12.24 19.96
CA VAL A 102 -6.22 12.43 18.69
C VAL A 102 -7.21 12.43 17.52
N TRP A 103 -7.13 13.49 16.73
CA TRP A 103 -7.65 13.50 15.36
C TRP A 103 -6.48 13.39 14.36
N SER A 104 -6.63 12.53 13.36
CA SER A 104 -5.66 12.37 12.28
C SER A 104 -6.36 12.20 10.93
N TYR A 105 -5.81 12.88 9.92
CA TYR A 105 -6.26 12.80 8.55
C TYR A 105 -5.05 12.63 7.65
N THR A 106 -4.91 11.47 7.03
CA THR A 106 -3.71 11.13 6.27
C THR A 106 -4.06 10.43 4.95
N PRO A 107 -3.40 10.76 3.84
CA PRO A 107 -3.59 10.04 2.59
C PRO A 107 -3.10 8.59 2.70
N ILE A 108 -3.71 7.68 1.94
CA ILE A 108 -3.31 6.26 1.93
C ILE A 108 -1.89 6.09 1.38
N ILE A 109 -1.54 6.84 0.34
CA ILE A 109 -0.17 6.93 -0.19
C ILE A 109 0.19 8.38 -0.48
N THR A 110 1.48 8.70 -0.42
CA THR A 110 2.02 10.02 -0.77
C THR A 110 3.04 9.92 -1.88
N ALA A 111 3.13 10.99 -2.68
CA ALA A 111 4.15 11.18 -3.71
C ALA A 111 4.42 9.97 -4.64
N PRO A 112 3.39 9.35 -5.26
CA PRO A 112 3.62 8.25 -6.18
C PRO A 112 4.44 8.71 -7.40
N GLU A 113 5.48 7.96 -7.72
CA GLU A 113 6.35 8.20 -8.87
C GLU A 113 6.44 6.94 -9.76
N ILE A 114 6.43 7.12 -11.08
CA ILE A 114 6.76 6.06 -12.04
C ILE A 114 8.00 6.49 -12.82
N LYS A 115 9.12 5.82 -12.55
CA LYS A 115 10.34 5.96 -13.36
C LYS A 115 10.14 5.25 -14.69
N LYS A 116 10.04 6.04 -15.76
CA LYS A 116 9.95 5.52 -17.12
C LYS A 116 11.31 4.96 -17.53
N ASN A 117 11.32 3.84 -18.24
CA ASN A 117 12.55 3.21 -18.77
C ASN A 117 13.51 2.66 -17.70
N SER A 118 13.08 2.50 -16.44
CA SER A 118 13.94 1.98 -15.35
C SER A 118 13.91 0.46 -15.19
N GLY A 119 13.32 -0.30 -16.11
CA GLY A 119 13.36 -1.76 -16.11
C GLY A 119 12.21 -2.42 -16.86
N SER A 120 12.58 -3.36 -17.72
CA SER A 120 11.74 -4.33 -18.45
C SER A 120 11.08 -5.34 -17.53
#